data_AF-A0AAD6AAA9-F1
#
_entry.id   AF-A0AAD6AAA9-F1
#
_cell.length_a   1.000
_cell.length_b   1.000
_cell.length_c   1.000
_cell.angle_alpha   90.00
_cell.angle_beta   90.00
_cell.angle_gamma   90.00
#
_symmetry.space_group_name_H-M   'P 1'
#
loop_
_entity.id
_entity.type
_entity.pdbx_description
1 polymer ?
#
loop_
_entity_poly.entity_id
_entity_poly.type
_entity_poly.pdbx_seq_one_letter_code
_entity_poly.pdbx_strand_id
1 'polypeptide(L)'
;SLSTVSRLVTNLSKLTHLDVSRNGFISMPGGCSWPSTLRYLNISWAKLTTISPCLPETLEVLDLSNNDLKAFILILPSLRELHLSGNKILSLPPGWMFPNLQTLTIQSNTLNMFTRSDLQAYRRLQDLWAGQNKFVCSCDFVYFLQSAIKGGEDVHLSDGEDAYVCDSPLYLQGEPAGRVRLSVVVCRRVLFVSVSCVVALIIGVLVCVLLWRLHAFWYLRMMWAWLKAKRSSRRRQRREELLSYDAFVSENDGDSLNPRPLTLCLHKRDFLPGHWIVDNIMSAMERSRRTVFILSENFVQSEWCRYELDFSHFQLFDGETGSNAAILILLEPLKVRNALRDEEEEEEG
;
A
#
# COMPACT_ATOMS: atom_id res chain seq x y z
N SER A 1 7.71 -50.59 -48.58
CA SER A 1 6.98 -49.76 -47.59
C SER A 1 6.52 -50.62 -46.42
N LEU A 2 6.01 -50.01 -45.35
CA LEU A 2 5.48 -50.76 -44.21
C LEU A 2 4.29 -51.66 -44.61
N SER A 3 3.44 -51.22 -45.54
CA SER A 3 2.36 -52.05 -46.11
C SER A 3 2.87 -53.29 -46.85
N THR A 4 4.02 -53.19 -47.54
CA THR A 4 4.65 -54.35 -48.18
C THR A 4 5.10 -55.36 -47.14
N VAL A 5 5.79 -54.89 -46.10
CA VAL A 5 6.27 -55.75 -45.00
C VAL A 5 5.08 -56.46 -44.36
N SER A 6 4.03 -55.72 -43.97
CA SER A 6 2.87 -56.31 -43.31
C SER A 6 2.26 -57.43 -44.15
N ARG A 7 2.14 -57.22 -45.47
CA ARG A 7 1.58 -58.21 -46.41
C ARG A 7 2.45 -59.46 -46.55
N LEU A 8 3.78 -59.30 -46.50
CA LEU A 8 4.71 -60.43 -46.59
C LEU A 8 4.65 -61.34 -45.36
N VAL A 9 4.36 -60.76 -44.19
CA VAL A 9 4.34 -61.50 -42.92
C VAL A 9 2.94 -61.93 -42.48
N THR A 10 1.87 -61.54 -43.19
CA THR A 10 0.47 -61.83 -42.79
C THR A 10 0.21 -63.33 -42.56
N ASN A 11 0.81 -64.20 -43.36
CA ASN A 11 0.59 -65.64 -43.30
C ASN A 11 1.50 -66.36 -42.29
N LEU A 12 2.39 -65.64 -41.60
CA LEU A 12 3.27 -66.22 -40.59
C LEU A 12 2.52 -66.36 -39.25
N SER A 13 1.71 -67.41 -39.14
CA SER A 13 0.79 -67.62 -38.02
C SER A 13 1.45 -67.75 -36.63
N LYS A 14 2.75 -68.06 -36.58
CA LYS A 14 3.52 -68.16 -35.33
C LYS A 14 4.36 -66.91 -35.01
N LEU A 15 4.33 -65.88 -35.87
CA LEU A 15 5.18 -64.70 -35.70
C LEU A 15 4.66 -63.82 -34.56
N THR A 16 5.44 -63.75 -33.48
CA THR A 16 5.13 -62.91 -32.31
C THR A 16 6.01 -61.67 -32.23
N HIS A 17 7.22 -61.73 -32.77
CA HIS A 17 8.20 -60.66 -32.72
C HIS A 17 8.65 -60.30 -34.14
N LEU A 18 8.61 -59.00 -34.46
CA LEU A 18 9.09 -58.49 -35.73
C LEU A 18 9.93 -57.23 -35.50
N ASP A 19 11.15 -57.25 -36.02
CA ASP A 19 12.01 -56.08 -36.08
C ASP A 19 12.14 -55.62 -37.54
N VAL A 20 11.69 -54.40 -37.79
CA VAL A 20 11.88 -53.67 -39.05
C VAL A 20 12.47 -52.28 -38.80
N SER A 21 13.27 -52.14 -37.75
CA SER A 21 14.04 -50.94 -37.45
C SER A 21 15.03 -50.61 -38.57
N ARG A 22 15.49 -49.36 -38.58
CA ARG A 22 16.51 -48.84 -39.52
C ARG A 22 16.11 -48.96 -40.99
N ASN A 23 14.81 -49.07 -41.25
CA ASN A 23 14.24 -49.00 -42.60
C ASN A 23 13.71 -47.59 -42.82
N GLY A 24 14.06 -46.93 -43.93
CA GLY A 24 13.65 -45.55 -44.22
C GLY A 24 12.16 -45.36 -44.54
N PHE A 25 11.25 -45.78 -43.65
CA PHE A 25 9.81 -45.60 -43.78
C PHE A 25 9.45 -44.13 -43.48
N ILE A 26 9.39 -43.30 -44.52
CA ILE A 26 9.07 -41.87 -44.40
C ILE A 26 7.65 -41.64 -43.82
N SER A 27 6.70 -42.53 -44.14
CA SER A 27 5.31 -42.43 -43.70
C SER A 27 4.66 -43.79 -43.47
N MET A 28 3.66 -43.82 -42.58
CA MET A 28 2.79 -44.98 -42.38
C MET A 28 1.58 -44.96 -43.32
N PRO A 29 1.19 -46.11 -43.91
CA PRO A 29 -0.01 -46.22 -44.73
C PRO A 29 -1.28 -46.16 -43.86
N GLY A 30 -2.46 -45.95 -44.45
CA GLY A 30 -3.73 -45.90 -43.70
C GLY A 30 -4.10 -47.22 -43.01
N GLY A 31 -3.63 -48.36 -43.51
CA GLY A 31 -3.88 -49.68 -42.93
C GLY A 31 -2.85 -50.72 -43.36
N CYS A 32 -2.71 -51.77 -42.55
CA CYS A 32 -1.74 -52.86 -42.73
C CYS A 32 -2.37 -54.20 -42.32
N SER A 33 -1.84 -55.29 -42.87
CA SER A 33 -2.34 -56.65 -42.61
C SER A 33 -1.32 -57.44 -41.81
N TRP A 34 -1.22 -57.17 -40.51
CA TRP A 34 -0.31 -57.90 -39.61
C TRP A 34 -0.91 -59.25 -39.17
N PRO A 35 -0.08 -60.26 -38.87
CA PRO A 35 -0.57 -61.50 -38.26
C PRO A 35 -1.15 -61.21 -36.87
N SER A 36 -2.26 -61.87 -36.51
CA SER A 36 -2.95 -61.68 -35.22
C SER A 36 -2.15 -62.12 -34.00
N THR A 37 -1.09 -62.90 -34.21
CA THR A 37 -0.15 -63.35 -33.19
C THR A 37 0.97 -62.36 -32.88
N LEU A 38 1.09 -61.27 -33.65
CA LEU A 38 2.12 -60.26 -33.42
C LEU A 38 1.90 -59.56 -32.07
N ARG A 39 2.98 -59.46 -31.28
CA ARG A 39 3.01 -58.85 -29.94
C ARG A 39 4.12 -57.82 -29.79
N TYR A 40 5.27 -58.04 -30.42
CA TYR A 40 6.40 -57.13 -30.43
C TYR A 40 6.63 -56.59 -31.84
N LEU A 41 6.74 -55.27 -31.97
CA LEU A 41 7.04 -54.61 -33.23
C LEU A 41 8.05 -53.48 -33.01
N ASN A 42 9.20 -53.56 -33.69
CA ASN A 42 10.20 -52.51 -33.72
C ASN A 42 10.22 -51.80 -35.09
N ILE A 43 9.97 -50.49 -35.09
CA ILE A 43 10.05 -49.60 -36.25
C ILE A 43 10.89 -48.35 -35.89
N SER A 44 11.90 -48.53 -35.05
CA SER A 44 12.83 -47.46 -34.69
C SER A 44 13.70 -47.05 -35.88
N TRP A 45 14.28 -45.85 -35.84
CA TRP A 45 15.20 -45.34 -36.87
C TRP A 45 14.61 -45.32 -38.29
N ALA A 46 13.32 -45.01 -38.42
CA ALA A 46 12.61 -45.07 -39.70
C ALA A 46 12.29 -43.70 -40.34
N LYS A 47 12.56 -42.58 -39.64
CA LYS A 47 12.18 -41.20 -40.03
C LYS A 47 10.66 -40.99 -40.14
N LEU A 48 9.88 -41.75 -39.37
CA LEU A 48 8.43 -41.59 -39.33
C LEU A 48 8.05 -40.24 -38.72
N THR A 49 7.15 -39.52 -39.40
CA THR A 49 6.64 -38.22 -38.91
C THR A 49 5.26 -38.32 -38.28
N THR A 50 4.48 -39.33 -38.65
CA THR A 50 3.11 -39.56 -38.20
C THR A 50 2.85 -41.04 -37.96
N ILE A 51 1.85 -41.31 -37.13
CA ILE A 51 1.32 -42.65 -36.84
C ILE A 51 -0.06 -42.79 -37.47
N SER A 52 -0.42 -44.01 -37.85
CA SER A 52 -1.71 -44.36 -38.43
C SER A 52 -2.26 -45.65 -37.81
N PRO A 53 -3.53 -46.00 -38.10
CA PRO A 53 -4.12 -47.31 -37.76
C PRO A 53 -3.48 -48.52 -38.45
N CYS A 54 -2.34 -48.36 -39.14
CA CYS A 54 -1.53 -49.49 -39.60
C CYS A 54 -1.00 -50.34 -38.43
N LEU A 55 -0.81 -49.78 -37.24
CA LEU A 55 -0.35 -50.55 -36.07
C LEU A 55 -1.50 -51.40 -35.50
N PRO A 56 -1.29 -52.70 -35.23
CA PRO A 56 -2.33 -53.55 -34.69
C PRO A 56 -2.54 -53.33 -33.18
N GLU A 57 -3.80 -53.34 -32.74
CA GLU A 57 -4.20 -53.16 -31.32
C GLU A 57 -3.77 -54.32 -30.40
N THR A 58 -3.29 -55.43 -30.97
CA THR A 58 -2.81 -56.62 -30.26
C THR A 58 -1.38 -56.49 -29.75
N LEU A 59 -0.66 -55.41 -30.09
CA LEU A 59 0.71 -55.20 -29.66
C LEU A 59 0.81 -55.06 -28.14
N GLU A 60 1.81 -55.72 -27.58
CA GLU A 60 2.22 -55.62 -26.18
C GLU A 60 3.47 -54.75 -26.04
N VAL A 61 4.37 -54.78 -27.04
CA VAL A 61 5.60 -53.97 -27.05
C VAL A 61 5.74 -53.27 -28.40
N LEU A 62 5.94 -51.96 -28.35
CA LEU A 62 6.12 -51.12 -29.54
C LEU A 62 7.32 -50.19 -29.38
N ASP A 63 8.29 -50.33 -30.27
CA ASP A 63 9.44 -49.44 -30.37
C ASP A 63 9.35 -48.53 -31.60
N LEU A 64 9.19 -47.24 -31.34
CA LEU A 64 9.18 -46.15 -32.31
C LEU A 64 10.27 -45.12 -32.01
N SER A 65 11.33 -45.52 -31.28
CA SER A 65 12.43 -44.63 -30.94
C SER A 65 13.17 -44.11 -32.18
N ASN A 66 13.79 -42.94 -32.05
CA ASN A 66 14.62 -42.33 -33.10
C ASN A 66 13.85 -42.13 -34.43
N ASN A 67 12.66 -41.53 -34.33
CA ASN A 67 11.85 -41.10 -35.45
C ASN A 67 11.63 -39.57 -35.37
N ASP A 68 10.78 -39.01 -36.23
CA ASP A 68 10.47 -37.58 -36.29
C ASP A 68 9.03 -37.29 -35.79
N LEU A 69 8.51 -38.12 -34.89
CA LEU A 69 7.13 -38.03 -34.41
C LEU A 69 6.93 -36.79 -33.55
N LYS A 70 5.89 -36.01 -33.84
CA LYS A 70 5.50 -34.84 -33.04
C LYS A 70 4.47 -35.15 -31.95
N ALA A 71 3.72 -36.23 -32.14
CA ALA A 71 2.70 -36.70 -31.22
C ALA A 71 2.44 -38.19 -31.47
N PHE A 72 1.92 -38.87 -30.45
CA PHE A 72 1.41 -40.23 -30.55
C PHE A 72 -0.07 -40.21 -30.18
N ILE A 73 -0.95 -40.47 -31.15
CA ILE A 73 -2.41 -40.46 -30.98
C ILE A 73 -2.98 -41.72 -31.62
N LEU A 74 -2.86 -42.84 -30.93
CA LEU A 74 -3.44 -44.12 -31.33
C LEU A 74 -3.78 -44.92 -30.07
N ILE A 75 -4.96 -45.54 -30.05
CA ILE A 75 -5.39 -46.36 -28.93
C ILE A 75 -4.78 -47.76 -29.09
N LEU A 76 -4.01 -48.21 -28.11
CA LEU A 76 -3.40 -49.54 -28.09
C LEU A 76 -3.70 -50.21 -26.75
N PRO A 77 -4.84 -50.90 -26.64
CA PRO A 77 -5.36 -51.38 -25.35
C PRO A 77 -4.52 -52.49 -24.72
N SER A 78 -3.79 -53.26 -25.54
CA SER A 78 -2.98 -54.40 -25.08
C SER A 78 -1.54 -54.01 -24.71
N LEU A 79 -1.15 -52.77 -24.98
CA LEU A 79 0.24 -52.32 -24.89
C LEU A 79 0.72 -52.28 -23.44
N ARG A 80 1.93 -52.82 -23.22
CA ARG A 80 2.63 -52.86 -21.93
C ARG A 80 3.90 -52.01 -21.95
N GLU A 81 4.61 -51.99 -23.07
CA GLU A 81 5.84 -51.23 -23.23
C GLU A 81 5.78 -50.35 -24.49
N LEU A 82 6.08 -49.07 -24.31
CA LEU A 82 6.09 -48.07 -25.38
C LEU A 82 7.39 -47.29 -25.38
N HIS A 83 8.13 -47.35 -26.50
CA HIS A 83 9.36 -46.60 -26.69
C HIS A 83 9.20 -45.49 -27.72
N LEU A 84 9.35 -44.25 -27.26
CA LEU A 84 9.22 -43.01 -28.02
C LEU A 84 10.46 -42.11 -27.89
N SER A 85 11.54 -42.60 -27.27
CA SER A 85 12.76 -41.81 -27.10
C SER A 85 13.35 -41.34 -28.43
N GLY A 86 13.95 -40.15 -28.48
CA GLY A 86 14.56 -39.61 -29.70
C GLY A 86 13.54 -39.18 -30.76
N ASN A 87 12.42 -38.59 -30.36
CA ASN A 87 11.41 -38.02 -31.25
C ASN A 87 11.29 -36.50 -31.03
N LYS A 88 10.22 -35.87 -31.53
CA LYS A 88 9.92 -34.43 -31.38
C LYS A 88 8.60 -34.21 -30.63
N ILE A 89 8.32 -35.06 -29.65
CA ILE A 89 7.06 -35.06 -28.91
C ILE A 89 7.06 -33.91 -27.89
N LEU A 90 5.98 -33.13 -27.86
CA LEU A 90 5.83 -31.94 -27.01
C LEU A 90 5.13 -32.19 -25.67
N SER A 91 4.30 -33.24 -25.59
CA SER A 91 3.48 -33.60 -24.43
C SER A 91 3.37 -35.10 -24.29
N LEU A 92 3.20 -35.61 -23.06
CA LEU A 92 2.91 -37.03 -22.85
C LEU A 92 1.63 -37.44 -23.59
N PRO A 93 1.59 -38.62 -24.23
CA PRO A 93 0.38 -39.10 -24.89
C PRO A 93 -0.65 -39.51 -23.82
N PRO A 94 -1.93 -39.08 -23.92
CA PRO A 94 -2.92 -39.36 -22.88
C PRO A 94 -3.00 -40.83 -22.43
N GLY A 95 -2.82 -41.07 -21.13
CA GLY A 95 -2.68 -42.43 -20.58
C GLY A 95 -3.90 -43.36 -20.75
N TRP A 96 -5.10 -42.79 -20.92
CA TRP A 96 -6.32 -43.58 -21.18
C TRP A 96 -6.27 -44.36 -22.50
N MET A 97 -5.38 -43.99 -23.44
CA MET A 97 -5.14 -44.73 -24.67
C MET A 97 -4.39 -46.05 -24.44
N PHE A 98 -3.75 -46.22 -23.28
CA PHE A 98 -2.90 -47.36 -22.94
C PHE A 98 -3.23 -47.90 -21.53
N PRO A 99 -4.41 -48.53 -21.34
CA PRO A 99 -4.89 -48.97 -20.03
C PRO A 99 -3.98 -50.01 -19.34
N ASN A 100 -3.13 -50.70 -20.10
CA ASN A 100 -2.24 -51.76 -19.62
C ASN A 100 -0.75 -51.38 -19.64
N LEU A 101 -0.42 -50.13 -19.95
CA LEU A 101 0.98 -49.69 -20.08
C LEU A 101 1.68 -49.75 -18.73
N GLN A 102 2.87 -50.34 -18.70
CA GLN A 102 3.73 -50.50 -17.54
C GLN A 102 5.00 -49.67 -17.68
N THR A 103 5.55 -49.61 -18.89
CA THR A 103 6.80 -48.90 -19.17
C THR A 103 6.61 -47.92 -20.32
N LEU A 104 6.98 -46.66 -20.08
CA LEU A 104 7.01 -45.61 -21.09
C LEU A 104 8.39 -44.97 -21.13
N THR A 105 9.01 -44.98 -22.31
CA THR A 105 10.26 -44.23 -22.55
C THR A 105 10.01 -43.11 -23.56
N ILE A 106 10.34 -41.89 -23.18
CA ILE A 106 10.14 -40.65 -23.96
C ILE A 106 11.33 -39.69 -23.76
N GLN A 107 12.53 -40.23 -23.54
CA GLN A 107 13.74 -39.44 -23.38
C GLN A 107 14.10 -38.72 -24.68
N SER A 108 14.96 -37.70 -24.62
CA SER A 108 15.48 -37.05 -25.84
C SER A 108 14.37 -36.57 -26.79
N ASN A 109 13.36 -35.89 -26.22
CA ASN A 109 12.25 -35.30 -26.94
C ASN A 109 12.19 -33.79 -26.68
N THR A 110 11.08 -33.14 -27.04
CA THR A 110 10.81 -31.72 -26.78
C THR A 110 9.74 -31.54 -25.72
N LEU A 111 9.65 -32.46 -24.75
CA LEU A 111 8.64 -32.42 -23.69
C LEU A 111 8.88 -31.19 -22.80
N ASN A 112 7.87 -30.32 -22.71
CA ASN A 112 8.00 -29.07 -21.96
C ASN A 112 7.66 -29.25 -20.48
N MET A 113 6.62 -30.02 -20.15
CA MET A 113 6.25 -30.33 -18.78
C MET A 113 5.27 -31.50 -18.76
N PHE A 114 5.10 -32.08 -17.59
CA PHE A 114 4.01 -33.00 -17.27
C PHE A 114 3.65 -32.85 -15.80
N THR A 115 2.46 -33.29 -15.44
CA THR A 115 1.85 -33.07 -14.13
C THR A 115 1.42 -34.39 -13.50
N ARG A 116 1.10 -34.35 -12.20
CA ARG A 116 0.49 -35.48 -11.49
C ARG A 116 -0.76 -36.01 -12.21
N SER A 117 -1.62 -35.14 -12.74
CA SER A 117 -2.81 -35.56 -13.48
C SER A 117 -2.49 -36.31 -14.77
N ASP A 118 -1.40 -35.95 -15.46
CA ASP A 118 -0.97 -36.67 -16.66
C ASP A 118 -0.51 -38.09 -16.32
N LEU A 119 0.19 -38.26 -15.20
CA LEU A 119 0.62 -39.57 -14.71
C LEU A 119 -0.56 -40.41 -14.20
N GLN A 120 -1.50 -39.81 -13.47
CA GLN A 120 -2.71 -40.49 -12.98
C GLN A 120 -3.62 -41.00 -14.10
N ALA A 121 -3.52 -40.43 -15.31
CA ALA A 121 -4.25 -40.93 -16.47
C ALA A 121 -3.78 -42.34 -16.89
N TYR A 122 -2.57 -42.75 -16.51
CA TYR A 122 -2.07 -44.10 -16.71
C TYR A 122 -2.38 -44.98 -15.49
N ARG A 123 -3.21 -46.00 -15.68
CA ARG A 123 -3.70 -46.83 -14.57
C ARG A 123 -2.70 -47.86 -14.04
N ARG A 124 -1.72 -48.25 -14.87
CA ARG A 124 -0.79 -49.36 -14.57
C ARG A 124 0.68 -49.02 -14.83
N LEU A 125 0.97 -47.75 -15.13
CA LEU A 125 2.33 -47.32 -15.43
C LEU A 125 3.18 -47.42 -14.17
N GLN A 126 4.31 -48.09 -14.28
CA GLN A 126 5.27 -48.30 -13.20
C GLN A 126 6.50 -47.46 -13.47
N ASP A 127 7.05 -47.55 -14.68
CA ASP A 127 8.33 -46.94 -15.02
C ASP A 127 8.17 -45.89 -16.12
N LEU A 128 8.56 -44.66 -15.80
CA LEU A 128 8.65 -43.56 -16.76
C LEU A 128 10.09 -43.10 -16.92
N TRP A 129 10.55 -43.10 -18.17
CA TRP A 129 11.82 -42.53 -18.58
C TRP A 129 11.55 -41.29 -19.42
N ALA A 130 11.66 -40.10 -18.83
CA ALA A 130 11.37 -38.82 -19.48
C ALA A 130 12.54 -37.82 -19.40
N GLY A 131 13.73 -38.26 -19.03
CA GLY A 131 14.93 -37.42 -18.98
C GLY A 131 15.32 -36.81 -20.33
N GLN A 132 16.28 -35.88 -20.32
CA GLN A 132 16.85 -35.26 -21.54
C GLN A 132 15.77 -34.61 -22.43
N ASN A 133 14.85 -33.87 -21.83
CA ASN A 133 13.79 -33.14 -22.51
C ASN A 133 13.95 -31.62 -22.32
N LYS A 134 13.03 -30.83 -22.91
CA LYS A 134 13.08 -29.37 -22.92
C LYS A 134 12.20 -28.76 -21.83
N PHE A 135 12.50 -29.09 -20.58
CA PHE A 135 11.61 -28.78 -19.46
C PHE A 135 11.51 -27.27 -19.17
N VAL A 136 10.27 -26.80 -19.05
CA VAL A 136 9.90 -25.48 -18.54
C VAL A 136 9.73 -25.60 -17.03
N CYS A 137 10.75 -25.15 -16.30
CA CYS A 137 10.79 -25.21 -14.84
C CYS A 137 9.95 -24.10 -14.21
N SER A 138 8.63 -24.28 -14.30
CA SER A 138 7.66 -23.53 -13.51
C SER A 138 7.68 -23.99 -12.06
N CYS A 139 7.07 -23.18 -11.17
CA CYS A 139 6.95 -23.56 -9.77
C CYS A 139 6.20 -24.90 -9.60
N ASP A 140 5.06 -25.06 -10.27
CA ASP A 140 4.25 -26.27 -10.16
C ASP A 140 5.03 -27.51 -10.62
N PHE A 141 5.76 -27.39 -11.74
CA PHE A 141 6.57 -28.50 -12.26
C PHE A 141 7.71 -28.88 -11.32
N VAL A 142 8.47 -27.90 -10.82
CA VAL A 142 9.60 -28.16 -9.90
C VAL A 142 9.11 -28.81 -8.61
N TYR A 143 8.04 -28.29 -7.99
CA TYR A 143 7.48 -28.88 -6.77
C TYR A 143 6.95 -30.31 -7.00
N PHE A 144 6.24 -30.53 -8.11
CA PHE A 144 5.77 -31.85 -8.50
C PHE A 144 6.95 -32.82 -8.68
N LEU A 145 7.95 -32.45 -9.48
CA LEU A 145 9.06 -33.33 -9.80
C LEU A 145 9.88 -33.68 -8.55
N GLN A 146 10.15 -32.72 -7.68
CA GLN A 146 10.80 -32.96 -6.39
C GLN A 146 10.02 -33.91 -5.49
N SER A 147 8.68 -33.85 -5.54
CA SER A 147 7.82 -34.80 -4.83
C SER A 147 7.88 -36.19 -5.46
N ALA A 148 7.82 -36.28 -6.79
CA ALA A 148 7.85 -37.54 -7.53
C ALA A 148 9.16 -38.31 -7.33
N ILE A 149 10.29 -37.59 -7.41
CA ILE A 149 11.63 -38.15 -7.17
C ILE A 149 11.76 -38.74 -5.76
N LYS A 150 11.15 -38.11 -4.74
CA LYS A 150 11.18 -38.59 -3.35
C LYS A 150 10.22 -39.75 -3.07
N GLY A 151 9.60 -40.33 -4.11
CA GLY A 151 8.62 -41.41 -3.97
C GLY A 151 7.23 -40.95 -3.54
N GLY A 152 6.88 -39.68 -3.77
CA GLY A 152 5.55 -39.15 -3.49
C GLY A 152 4.49 -39.50 -4.54
N GLU A 153 4.85 -40.23 -5.60
CA GLU A 153 3.95 -40.65 -6.68
C GLU A 153 4.04 -42.17 -6.88
N ASP A 154 2.96 -42.77 -7.39
CA ASP A 154 2.90 -44.21 -7.69
C ASP A 154 3.79 -44.62 -8.88
N VAL A 155 4.11 -43.66 -9.77
CA VAL A 155 4.94 -43.88 -10.96
C VAL A 155 6.41 -43.58 -10.64
N HIS A 156 7.28 -44.56 -10.90
CA HIS A 156 8.71 -44.45 -10.69
C HIS A 156 9.40 -43.72 -11.87
N LEU A 157 9.99 -42.56 -11.56
CA LEU A 157 10.85 -41.82 -12.49
C LEU A 157 12.24 -42.46 -12.53
N SER A 158 12.51 -43.24 -13.56
CA SER A 158 13.67 -44.15 -13.61
C SER A 158 14.99 -43.47 -14.04
N ASP A 159 14.94 -42.27 -14.66
CA ASP A 159 16.15 -41.61 -15.18
C ASP A 159 17.11 -41.07 -14.10
N GLY A 160 16.65 -41.01 -12.85
CA GLY A 160 17.36 -40.32 -11.76
C GLY A 160 17.18 -38.80 -11.80
N GLU A 161 17.56 -38.14 -10.70
CA GLU A 161 17.25 -36.71 -10.47
C GLU A 161 17.96 -35.77 -11.47
N ASP A 162 19.17 -36.14 -11.89
CA ASP A 162 20.05 -35.29 -12.70
C ASP A 162 19.66 -35.30 -14.20
N ALA A 163 18.79 -36.22 -14.62
CA ALA A 163 18.36 -36.31 -16.01
C ALA A 163 17.28 -35.28 -16.39
N TYR A 164 16.61 -34.69 -15.40
CA TYR A 164 15.54 -33.72 -15.57
C TYR A 164 16.11 -32.30 -15.48
N VAL A 165 16.62 -31.79 -16.60
CA VAL A 165 17.28 -30.49 -16.67
C VAL A 165 16.34 -29.42 -17.21
N CYS A 166 16.34 -28.25 -16.58
CA CYS A 166 15.57 -27.09 -17.01
C CYS A 166 16.14 -26.50 -18.31
N ASP A 167 15.30 -26.33 -19.33
CA ASP A 167 15.63 -25.61 -20.56
C ASP A 167 15.19 -24.13 -20.48
N SER A 168 14.07 -23.88 -19.79
CA SER A 168 13.58 -22.54 -19.50
C SER A 168 13.02 -22.46 -18.08
N PRO A 169 12.95 -21.27 -17.46
CA PRO A 169 13.41 -19.96 -17.96
C PRO A 169 14.95 -19.81 -17.94
N LEU A 170 15.47 -18.78 -18.64
CA LEU A 170 16.91 -18.53 -18.84
C LEU A 170 17.74 -18.54 -17.54
N TYR A 171 17.19 -18.07 -16.42
CA TYR A 171 17.90 -18.04 -15.13
C TYR A 171 18.02 -19.40 -14.43
N LEU A 172 17.34 -20.44 -14.93
CA LEU A 172 17.45 -21.84 -14.47
C LEU A 172 18.00 -22.76 -15.56
N GLN A 173 18.37 -22.23 -16.73
CA GLN A 173 18.76 -23.06 -17.85
C GLN A 173 20.01 -23.89 -17.52
N GLY A 174 19.93 -25.20 -17.72
CA GLY A 174 21.01 -26.15 -17.41
C GLY A 174 21.00 -26.68 -15.98
N GLU A 175 20.14 -26.15 -15.09
CA GLU A 175 20.03 -26.66 -13.73
C GLU A 175 19.13 -27.90 -13.66
N PRO A 176 19.49 -28.93 -12.88
CA PRO A 176 18.61 -30.07 -12.63
C PRO A 176 17.42 -29.64 -11.77
N ALA A 177 16.21 -29.92 -12.26
CA ALA A 177 14.95 -29.51 -11.65
C ALA A 177 14.80 -30.01 -10.19
N GLY A 178 15.39 -31.16 -9.85
CA GLY A 178 15.42 -31.69 -8.49
C GLY A 178 16.14 -30.76 -7.48
N ARG A 179 17.14 -29.98 -7.93
CA ARG A 179 17.96 -29.10 -7.07
C ARG A 179 17.49 -27.65 -7.04
N VAL A 180 16.58 -27.28 -7.93
CA VAL A 180 16.07 -25.90 -8.04
C VAL A 180 15.28 -25.50 -6.79
N ARG A 181 15.62 -24.36 -6.19
CA ARG A 181 14.87 -23.76 -5.07
C ARG A 181 14.25 -22.45 -5.50
N LEU A 182 12.95 -22.46 -5.75
CA LEU A 182 12.17 -21.28 -6.11
C LEU A 182 11.60 -20.62 -4.84
N SER A 183 11.75 -19.30 -4.73
CA SER A 183 11.19 -18.55 -3.60
C SER A 183 9.67 -18.39 -3.73
N VAL A 184 8.98 -18.27 -2.60
CA VAL A 184 7.52 -18.07 -2.55
C VAL A 184 7.11 -16.79 -3.28
N VAL A 185 7.96 -15.75 -3.26
CA VAL A 185 7.70 -14.48 -3.96
C VAL A 185 7.68 -14.68 -5.48
N VAL A 186 8.56 -15.52 -6.03
CA VAL A 186 8.57 -15.84 -7.46
C VAL A 186 7.32 -16.64 -7.84
N CYS A 187 6.99 -17.67 -7.06
CA CYS A 187 5.85 -18.55 -7.35
C CYS A 187 4.49 -17.89 -7.13
N ARG A 188 4.37 -17.02 -6.13
CA ARG A 188 3.12 -16.32 -5.77
C ARG A 188 3.21 -14.82 -6.05
N ARG A 189 3.82 -14.46 -7.18
CA ARG A 189 4.03 -13.05 -7.57
C ARG A 189 2.73 -12.25 -7.56
N VAL A 190 1.65 -12.78 -8.14
CA VAL A 190 0.35 -12.08 -8.24
C VAL A 190 -0.21 -11.78 -6.84
N LEU A 191 -0.19 -12.76 -5.94
CA LEU A 191 -0.66 -12.60 -4.56
C LEU A 191 0.21 -11.59 -3.79
N PHE A 192 1.53 -11.66 -3.95
CA PHE A 192 2.43 -10.73 -3.29
C PHE A 192 2.20 -9.28 -3.73
N VAL A 193 2.06 -9.05 -5.05
CA VAL A 193 1.76 -7.73 -5.60
C VAL A 193 0.38 -7.25 -5.15
N SER A 194 -0.64 -8.10 -5.18
CA SER A 194 -2.00 -7.71 -4.75
C SER A 194 -2.04 -7.31 -3.27
N VAL A 195 -1.41 -8.10 -2.39
CA VAL A 195 -1.34 -7.78 -0.95
C VAL A 195 -0.57 -6.47 -0.74
N SER A 196 0.55 -6.27 -1.43
CA SER A 196 1.33 -5.04 -1.33
C SER A 196 0.54 -3.80 -1.76
N CYS A 197 -0.22 -3.89 -2.86
CA CYS A 197 -1.09 -2.81 -3.32
C CYS A 197 -2.22 -2.49 -2.32
N VAL A 198 -2.85 -3.52 -1.75
CA VAL A 198 -3.91 -3.34 -0.74
C VAL A 198 -3.36 -2.64 0.51
N VAL A 199 -2.18 -3.06 0.99
CA VAL A 199 -1.52 -2.42 2.14
C VAL A 199 -1.19 -0.96 1.83
N ALA A 200 -0.67 -0.65 0.64
CA ALA A 200 -0.38 0.72 0.23
C ALA A 200 -1.65 1.59 0.17
N LEU A 201 -2.76 1.05 -0.32
CA LEU A 201 -4.06 1.75 -0.32
C LEU A 201 -4.55 2.04 1.11
N ILE A 202 -4.45 1.07 2.01
CA ILE A 202 -4.84 1.25 3.42
C ILE A 202 -3.99 2.35 4.07
N ILE A 203 -2.67 2.34 3.85
CA ILE A 203 -1.77 3.38 4.36
C ILE A 203 -2.14 4.74 3.78
N GLY A 204 -2.39 4.83 2.47
CA GLY A 204 -2.81 6.06 1.82
C GLY A 204 -4.11 6.64 2.41
N VAL A 205 -5.12 5.79 2.64
CA VAL A 205 -6.38 6.19 3.29
C VAL A 205 -6.13 6.68 4.72
N LEU A 206 -5.31 5.97 5.51
CA LEU A 206 -4.97 6.38 6.87
C LEU A 206 -4.29 7.75 6.91
N VAL A 207 -3.34 8.00 6.00
CA VAL A 207 -2.66 9.30 5.87
C VAL A 207 -3.66 10.39 5.49
N CYS A 208 -4.55 10.15 4.51
CA CYS A 208 -5.61 11.09 4.14
C CYS A 208 -6.53 11.44 5.32
N VAL A 209 -6.95 10.44 6.12
CA VAL A 209 -7.78 10.65 7.31
C VAL A 209 -7.03 11.47 8.37
N LEU A 210 -5.75 11.17 8.59
CA LEU A 210 -4.89 11.94 9.50
C LEU A 210 -4.75 13.40 9.06
N LEU A 211 -4.44 13.63 7.79
CA LEU A 211 -4.36 14.97 7.22
C LEU A 211 -5.70 15.70 7.35
N TRP A 212 -6.82 15.05 7.07
CA TRP A 212 -8.14 15.64 7.21
C TRP A 212 -8.45 16.00 8.67
N ARG A 213 -8.12 15.13 9.63
CA ARG A 213 -8.31 15.42 11.06
C ARG A 213 -7.43 16.55 11.55
N LEU A 214 -6.16 16.59 11.16
CA LEU A 214 -5.24 17.66 11.55
C LEU A 214 -5.68 19.01 10.96
N HIS A 215 -6.11 19.02 9.70
CA HIS A 215 -6.60 20.23 9.04
C HIS A 215 -7.94 20.69 9.61
N ALA A 216 -8.84 19.77 9.96
CA ALA A 216 -10.10 20.06 10.65
C ALA A 216 -9.85 20.64 12.06
N PHE A 217 -8.90 20.08 12.81
CA PHE A 217 -8.50 20.60 14.11
C PHE A 217 -7.95 22.03 14.00
N TRP A 218 -7.11 22.29 13.01
CA TRP A 218 -6.58 23.64 12.73
C TRP A 218 -7.69 24.64 12.36
N TYR A 219 -8.60 24.25 11.45
CA TYR A 219 -9.74 25.08 11.07
C TYR A 219 -10.67 25.39 12.24
N LEU A 220 -10.98 24.40 13.10
CA LEU A 220 -11.79 24.63 14.29
C LEU A 220 -11.10 25.66 15.19
N ARG A 221 -9.83 25.47 15.53
CA ARG A 221 -9.07 26.42 16.37
C ARG A 221 -9.05 27.84 15.77
N MET A 222 -8.89 27.97 14.46
CA MET A 222 -8.90 29.25 13.77
C MET A 222 -10.30 29.90 13.78
N MET A 223 -11.35 29.11 13.55
CA MET A 223 -12.74 29.57 13.62
C MET A 223 -13.12 30.08 15.01
N TRP A 224 -12.66 29.40 16.07
CA TRP A 224 -12.80 29.86 17.46
C TRP A 224 -12.06 31.18 17.72
N ALA A 225 -10.83 31.33 17.22
CA ALA A 225 -10.07 32.56 17.34
C ALA A 225 -10.76 33.73 16.62
N TRP A 226 -11.28 33.50 15.41
CA TRP A 226 -12.00 34.50 14.63
C TRP A 226 -13.33 34.91 15.28
N LEU A 227 -14.09 33.95 15.82
CA LEU A 227 -15.32 34.23 16.59
C LEU A 227 -15.03 35.09 17.83
N LYS A 228 -13.94 34.82 18.55
CA LYS A 228 -13.50 35.63 19.69
C LYS A 228 -13.15 37.06 19.26
N ALA A 229 -12.40 37.22 18.17
CA ALA A 229 -12.04 38.52 17.61
C ALA A 229 -13.26 39.32 17.10
N LYS A 230 -14.25 38.65 16.49
CA LYS A 230 -15.47 39.31 16.02
C LYS A 230 -16.39 39.76 17.16
N ARG A 231 -16.45 39.00 18.26
CA ARG A 231 -17.17 39.43 19.49
C ARG A 231 -16.50 40.62 20.16
N SER A 232 -15.16 40.66 20.24
CA SER A 232 -14.46 41.80 20.82
C SER A 232 -14.59 43.06 19.95
N SER A 233 -14.53 42.92 18.62
CA SER A 233 -14.75 44.02 17.67
C SER A 233 -16.17 44.60 17.78
N ARG A 234 -17.21 43.77 17.85
CA ARG A 234 -18.59 44.26 18.05
C ARG A 234 -18.77 44.97 19.39
N ARG A 235 -18.17 44.46 20.47
CA ARG A 235 -18.18 45.14 21.78
C ARG A 235 -17.46 46.49 21.72
N ARG A 236 -16.34 46.58 21.00
CA ARG A 236 -15.59 47.83 20.83
C ARG A 236 -16.37 48.88 20.03
N GLN A 237 -17.02 48.49 18.93
CA GLN A 237 -17.82 49.41 18.12
C GLN A 237 -19.02 49.98 18.89
N ARG A 238 -19.71 49.14 19.67
CA ARG A 238 -20.82 49.61 20.52
C ARG A 238 -20.37 50.60 21.59
N ARG A 239 -19.15 50.46 22.11
CA ARG A 239 -18.56 51.40 23.08
C ARG A 239 -18.19 52.73 22.43
N GLU A 240 -17.66 52.72 21.21
CA GLU A 240 -17.30 53.94 20.46
C GLU A 240 -18.53 54.81 20.10
N GLU A 241 -19.72 54.24 19.92
CA GLU A 241 -20.98 54.98 19.71
C GLU A 241 -21.50 55.70 20.97
N LEU A 242 -21.10 55.26 22.17
CA LEU A 242 -21.54 55.84 23.46
C LEU A 242 -20.63 56.96 23.98
N LEU A 243 -19.47 57.17 23.36
CA LEU A 243 -18.45 58.13 23.78
C LEU A 243 -18.73 59.50 23.16
N SER A 244 -18.82 60.55 23.99
CA SER A 244 -19.06 61.93 23.55
C SER A 244 -17.78 62.79 23.54
N TYR A 245 -16.72 62.36 24.23
CA TYR A 245 -15.48 63.11 24.38
C TYR A 245 -14.25 62.24 24.12
N ASP A 246 -13.17 62.85 23.60
CA ASP A 246 -11.88 62.20 23.40
C ASP A 246 -11.14 61.98 24.73
N ALA A 247 -11.22 62.92 25.66
CA ALA A 247 -10.68 62.74 27.00
C ALA A 247 -11.38 63.60 28.08
N PHE A 248 -11.51 63.07 29.29
CA PHE A 248 -11.84 63.84 30.49
C PHE A 248 -10.54 64.31 31.15
N VAL A 249 -10.44 65.60 31.47
CA VAL A 249 -9.24 66.17 32.10
C VAL A 249 -9.58 66.63 33.52
N SER A 250 -8.83 66.08 34.48
CA SER A 250 -8.89 66.45 35.89
C SER A 250 -7.72 67.38 36.22
N GLU A 251 -8.03 68.63 36.56
CA GLU A 251 -7.06 69.68 36.85
C GLU A 251 -7.62 70.63 37.93
N ASN A 252 -6.79 71.00 38.91
CA ASN A 252 -7.23 71.85 40.02
C ASN A 252 -7.03 73.37 39.75
N ASP A 253 -6.11 73.78 38.87
CA ASP A 253 -5.85 75.22 38.66
C ASP A 253 -5.11 75.56 37.35
N GLY A 254 -5.79 75.46 36.21
CA GLY A 254 -5.20 75.77 34.90
C GLY A 254 -6.13 76.54 33.97
N ASP A 255 -5.61 77.63 33.43
CA ASP A 255 -6.22 78.48 32.41
C ASP A 255 -6.44 77.69 31.09
N SER A 256 -7.69 77.66 30.63
CA SER A 256 -8.13 77.38 29.24
C SER A 256 -7.23 76.50 28.37
N LEU A 257 -7.07 75.21 28.70
CA LEU A 257 -6.49 74.21 27.80
C LEU A 257 -7.43 74.05 26.57
N ASN A 258 -7.10 74.70 25.45
CA ASN A 258 -7.79 74.54 24.17
C ASN A 258 -6.93 73.78 23.15
N PRO A 259 -6.67 72.47 23.33
CA PRO A 259 -5.95 71.70 22.34
C PRO A 259 -6.92 71.30 21.21
N ARG A 260 -7.13 72.19 20.24
CA ARG A 260 -7.68 71.74 18.95
C ARG A 260 -6.61 70.88 18.27
N PRO A 261 -6.94 69.65 17.86
CA PRO A 261 -8.27 69.20 17.41
C PRO A 261 -9.05 68.24 18.33
N LEU A 262 -8.77 68.13 19.62
CA LEU A 262 -9.39 67.15 20.54
C LEU A 262 -10.64 67.69 21.27
N THR A 263 -11.66 66.84 21.44
CA THR A 263 -12.85 67.14 22.27
C THR A 263 -12.62 66.72 23.72
N LEU A 264 -12.35 67.70 24.58
CA LEU A 264 -12.11 67.44 26.00
C LEU A 264 -13.37 67.67 26.83
N CYS A 265 -13.60 66.85 27.86
CA CYS A 265 -14.58 67.09 28.92
C CYS A 265 -13.88 67.76 30.10
N LEU A 266 -14.34 68.94 30.51
CA LEU A 266 -13.75 69.74 31.58
C LEU A 266 -14.76 70.01 32.69
N HIS A 267 -14.33 69.86 33.95
CA HIS A 267 -15.15 70.11 35.13
C HIS A 267 -15.84 71.49 35.11
N LYS A 268 -15.09 72.56 34.80
CA LYS A 268 -15.61 73.94 34.81
C LYS A 268 -16.57 74.27 33.65
N ARG A 269 -16.59 73.46 32.58
CA ARG A 269 -17.33 73.77 31.34
C ARG A 269 -18.51 72.84 31.09
N ASP A 270 -18.33 71.55 31.31
CA ASP A 270 -19.22 70.52 30.80
C ASP A 270 -20.05 69.83 31.92
N PHE A 271 -19.85 70.21 33.18
CA PHE A 271 -20.63 69.69 34.30
C PHE A 271 -22.00 70.36 34.36
N LEU A 272 -23.05 69.56 34.57
CA LEU A 272 -24.41 70.05 34.61
C LEU A 272 -24.71 70.65 36.00
N PRO A 273 -25.11 71.93 36.09
CA PRO A 273 -25.44 72.55 37.38
C PRO A 273 -26.71 71.89 37.95
N GLY A 274 -26.69 71.59 39.25
CA GLY A 274 -27.80 70.93 39.97
C GLY A 274 -27.68 69.40 40.08
N HIS A 275 -26.72 68.78 39.38
CA HIS A 275 -26.35 67.37 39.61
C HIS A 275 -25.26 67.25 40.68
N TRP A 276 -25.20 66.09 41.36
CA TRP A 276 -24.12 65.77 42.30
C TRP A 276 -22.78 65.75 41.56
N ILE A 277 -21.74 66.32 42.17
CA ILE A 277 -20.39 66.41 41.59
C ILE A 277 -19.85 65.02 41.25
N VAL A 278 -20.10 64.04 42.12
CA VAL A 278 -19.71 62.64 41.92
C VAL A 278 -20.36 62.05 40.66
N ASP A 279 -21.67 62.27 40.46
CA ASP A 279 -22.37 61.77 39.28
C ASP A 279 -21.87 62.42 37.99
N ASN A 280 -21.53 63.71 38.04
CA ASN A 280 -20.93 64.43 36.92
C ASN A 280 -19.54 63.87 36.57
N ILE A 281 -18.72 63.56 37.58
CA ILE A 281 -17.40 62.92 37.40
C ILE A 281 -17.56 61.55 36.76
N MET A 282 -18.41 60.69 37.32
CA MET A 282 -18.63 59.33 36.81
C MET A 282 -19.12 59.38 35.36
N SER A 283 -20.09 60.25 35.07
CA SER A 283 -20.62 60.44 33.72
C SER A 283 -19.57 60.98 32.74
N ALA A 284 -18.72 61.91 33.17
CA ALA A 284 -17.65 62.48 32.36
C ALA A 284 -16.58 61.44 32.02
N MET A 285 -16.22 60.59 32.99
CA MET A 285 -15.26 59.49 32.79
C MET A 285 -15.81 58.38 31.90
N GLU A 286 -17.10 58.04 32.03
CA GLU A 286 -17.75 57.02 31.19
C GLU A 286 -17.93 57.46 29.74
N ARG A 287 -18.20 58.76 29.51
CA ARG A 287 -18.41 59.33 28.17
C ARG A 287 -17.11 59.74 27.47
N SER A 288 -15.97 59.57 28.12
CA SER A 288 -14.66 59.94 27.59
C SER A 288 -13.81 58.73 27.21
N ARG A 289 -13.05 58.81 26.10
CA ARG A 289 -12.22 57.68 25.65
C ARG A 289 -11.02 57.42 26.57
N ARG A 290 -10.54 58.46 27.24
CA ARG A 290 -9.41 58.43 28.18
C ARG A 290 -9.67 59.41 29.32
N THR A 291 -9.08 59.13 30.47
CA THR A 291 -9.04 60.09 31.59
C THR A 291 -7.60 60.56 31.77
N VAL A 292 -7.40 61.88 31.78
CA VAL A 292 -6.10 62.52 31.92
C VAL A 292 -6.06 63.26 33.25
N PHE A 293 -5.07 62.94 34.09
CA PHE A 293 -4.85 63.60 35.36
C PHE A 293 -3.62 64.49 35.25
N ILE A 294 -3.81 65.77 35.57
CA ILE A 294 -2.74 66.75 35.61
C ILE A 294 -2.28 66.89 37.06
N LEU A 295 -1.18 66.23 37.39
CA LEU A 295 -0.63 66.17 38.74
C LEU A 295 0.22 67.41 39.01
N SER A 296 -0.26 68.25 39.93
CA SER A 296 0.41 69.42 40.52
C SER A 296 0.32 69.38 42.06
N GLU A 297 1.09 70.22 42.76
CA GLU A 297 1.00 70.27 44.25
C GLU A 297 -0.42 70.62 44.72
N ASN A 298 -1.10 71.50 43.99
CA ASN A 298 -2.51 71.84 44.23
C ASN A 298 -3.46 70.68 43.91
N PHE A 299 -3.17 69.85 42.90
CA PHE A 299 -4.00 68.68 42.57
C PHE A 299 -4.04 67.68 43.73
N VAL A 300 -2.88 67.38 44.34
CA VAL A 300 -2.77 66.40 45.44
C VAL A 300 -3.50 66.89 46.70
N GLN A 301 -3.59 68.20 46.91
CA GLN A 301 -4.32 68.79 48.04
C GLN A 301 -5.85 68.81 47.84
N SER A 302 -6.34 68.65 46.61
CA SER A 302 -7.77 68.66 46.31
C SER A 302 -8.40 67.29 46.59
N GLU A 303 -9.37 67.27 47.51
CA GLU A 303 -10.14 66.05 47.83
C GLU A 303 -10.89 65.51 46.61
N TRP A 304 -11.37 66.39 45.72
CA TRP A 304 -12.07 66.00 44.50
C TRP A 304 -11.14 65.40 43.46
N CYS A 305 -9.98 66.01 43.21
CA CYS A 305 -8.97 65.47 42.30
C CYS A 305 -8.44 64.11 42.79
N ARG A 306 -8.25 63.96 44.11
CA ARG A 306 -7.89 62.69 44.73
C ARG A 306 -8.98 61.63 44.55
N TYR A 307 -10.25 62.00 44.76
CA TYR A 307 -11.38 61.11 44.51
C TYR A 307 -11.46 60.65 43.05
N GLU A 308 -11.30 61.56 42.09
CA GLU A 308 -11.31 61.23 40.64
C GLU A 308 -10.19 60.24 40.29
N LEU A 309 -8.99 60.44 40.86
CA LEU A 309 -7.85 59.54 40.67
C LEU A 309 -8.09 58.16 41.28
N ASP A 310 -8.55 58.10 42.53
CA ASP A 310 -8.87 56.84 43.23
C ASP A 310 -9.98 56.06 42.52
N PHE A 311 -11.02 56.75 42.03
CA PHE A 311 -12.10 56.15 41.26
C PHE A 311 -11.60 55.58 39.93
N SER A 312 -10.74 56.31 39.21
CA SER A 312 -10.14 55.80 37.96
C SER A 312 -9.26 54.58 38.19
N HIS A 313 -8.53 54.56 39.31
CA HIS A 313 -7.70 53.43 39.71
C HIS A 313 -8.59 52.21 39.95
N PHE A 314 -9.69 52.34 40.69
CA PHE A 314 -10.63 51.23 40.88
C PHE A 314 -11.19 50.68 39.56
N GLN A 315 -11.57 51.57 38.62
CA GLN A 315 -12.11 51.17 37.33
C GLN A 315 -11.07 50.48 36.41
N LEU A 316 -9.77 50.78 36.57
CA LEU A 316 -8.68 50.14 35.83
C LEU A 316 -8.47 48.67 36.21
N PHE A 317 -8.73 48.29 37.46
CA PHE A 317 -8.58 46.91 37.95
C PHE A 317 -9.83 46.06 37.76
N ASP A 318 -10.98 46.68 37.48
CA ASP A 318 -12.20 45.96 37.16
C ASP A 318 -12.13 45.43 35.72
N GLY A 319 -11.69 44.17 35.60
CA GLY A 319 -11.18 43.52 34.39
C GLY A 319 -12.15 43.40 33.19
N GLU A 320 -13.35 43.97 33.26
CA GLU A 320 -14.31 44.02 32.15
C GLU A 320 -14.11 45.22 31.20
N THR A 321 -13.43 46.29 31.64
CA THR A 321 -13.22 47.51 30.83
C THR A 321 -11.75 47.87 30.65
N GLY A 322 -10.91 46.91 30.25
CA GLY A 322 -9.47 47.07 29.95
C GLY A 322 -9.10 48.00 28.78
N SER A 323 -9.72 49.17 28.65
CA SER A 323 -9.44 50.19 27.63
C SER A 323 -9.39 51.62 28.19
N ASN A 324 -9.78 51.88 29.43
CA ASN A 324 -9.67 53.23 30.02
C ASN A 324 -8.30 53.40 30.68
N ALA A 325 -7.22 53.44 29.89
CA ALA A 325 -5.92 53.81 30.45
C ALA A 325 -5.99 55.27 30.95
N ALA A 326 -5.79 55.46 32.25
CA ALA A 326 -5.54 56.77 32.83
C ALA A 326 -4.16 57.27 32.37
N ILE A 327 -4.07 58.54 31.97
CA ILE A 327 -2.82 59.18 31.58
C ILE A 327 -2.47 60.17 32.70
N LEU A 328 -1.36 59.93 33.39
CA LEU A 328 -0.86 60.82 34.42
C LEU A 328 0.18 61.76 33.79
N ILE A 329 -0.07 63.06 33.83
CA ILE A 329 0.86 64.10 33.38
C ILE A 329 1.36 64.83 34.64
N LEU A 330 2.64 64.68 34.94
CA LEU A 330 3.28 65.39 36.05
C LEU A 330 3.76 66.76 35.57
N LEU A 331 3.12 67.84 36.02
CA LEU A 331 3.54 69.21 35.65
C LEU A 331 4.81 69.62 36.41
N GLU A 332 4.89 69.26 37.68
CA GLU A 332 5.99 69.64 38.57
C GLU A 332 6.38 68.46 39.48
N PRO A 333 7.66 68.34 39.86
CA PRO A 333 8.10 67.29 40.78
C PRO A 333 7.45 67.50 42.16
N LEU A 334 6.54 66.59 42.51
CA LEU A 334 5.87 66.59 43.81
C LEU A 334 6.88 66.27 44.92
N LYS A 335 6.91 67.11 45.97
CA LYS A 335 7.75 66.87 47.15
C LYS A 335 7.20 65.67 47.92
N VAL A 336 7.94 64.56 47.92
CA VAL A 336 7.62 63.41 48.78
C VAL A 336 7.91 63.83 50.22
N ARG A 337 6.86 64.04 51.02
CA ARG A 337 7.01 64.21 52.46
C ARG A 337 7.40 62.84 53.03
N ASN A 338 8.67 62.68 53.38
CA ASN A 338 9.16 61.52 54.12
C ASN A 338 8.51 61.54 55.52
N ALA A 339 7.33 60.98 55.64
CA ALA A 339 6.71 60.67 56.91
C ALA A 339 7.43 59.46 57.51
N LEU A 340 8.64 59.67 58.05
CA LEU A 340 9.43 58.77 58.90
C LEU A 340 10.72 59.52 59.30
N ARG A 341 10.57 60.52 60.20
CA ARG A 341 11.60 61.15 61.06
C ARG A 341 10.98 62.41 61.66
N ASP A 342 10.18 62.24 62.69
CA ASP A 342 9.77 63.28 63.65
C ASP A 342 9.29 62.56 64.95
N GLU A 343 10.07 61.55 65.41
CA GLU A 343 9.91 60.93 66.74
C GLU A 343 11.22 60.97 67.57
N GLU A 344 12.27 61.64 67.11
CA GLU A 344 13.52 61.81 67.87
C GLU A 344 13.98 63.27 67.78
N GLU A 345 13.45 64.14 68.64
CA GLU A 345 14.08 65.35 69.22
C GLU A 345 13.00 66.23 69.89
N GLU A 346 12.39 65.73 70.97
CA GLU A 346 11.73 66.57 71.99
C GLU A 346 11.89 65.91 73.38
N GLU A 347 13.16 65.71 73.78
CA GLU A 347 13.58 65.66 75.19
C GLU A 347 14.57 66.82 75.40
N GLU A 348 14.11 67.93 75.98
CA GLU A 348 14.81 68.75 77.00
C GLU A 348 14.02 70.05 77.26
N GLY A 349 13.27 70.05 78.37
CA GLY A 349 12.52 71.20 78.92
C GLY A 349 11.86 70.88 80.23
#